data_AF-A0A4P9Y7J5-F1
#
_entry.id   AF-A0A4P9Y7J5-F1
#
_cell.length_a   1.000
_cell.length_b   1.000
_cell.length_c   1.000
_cell.angle_alpha   90.00
_cell.angle_beta   90.00
_cell.angle_gamma   90.00
#
_symmetry.space_group_name_H-M   'P 1'
#
loop_
_entity.id
_entity.type
_entity.pdbx_description
1 polymer ?
#
loop_
_entity_poly.entity_id
_entity_poly.type
_entity_poly.pdbx_seq_one_letter_code
_entity_poly.pdbx_strand_id
1 'polypeptide(L)'
;LATIGLCAMDKKIRGAPMQSILTRLRSYNEFEFISFGDDLLLQSPIEEWPRCDFLLAFHSTGFPLFKAMDYVRRYRPYCVNDLCMQSILLDRRLVLALLDASNVPTPPRIILSRDGGPTIRPDVQEHLTHHLGLTLPLPLHHSNHPKPLEIQEDEDKICINGTYSMPKPFVEKPILGEDHNLNIHYSSHQGGGTRRLFRKVGNRSSEFISGPSKIRREGSYIYERFFAVDNAQDVKVYTIGVDYAYAETRVSPCVDGIVRRNASGKEMRQVTALTEEEKEMARRVARTFGQTICGFDLLRVQGRSYVIDVNGWSFVKGNDAYYDRCSRILRRMFKAAMIKRRYSLSLPDGSGLDNL
;
A
#
# COMPACT_ATOMS: atom_id res chain seq x y z
N LEU A 1 -16.07 -17.28 23.02
CA LEU A 1 -15.24 -17.75 21.88
C LEU A 1 -13.98 -16.89 21.79
N ALA A 2 -13.01 -17.20 20.93
CA ALA A 2 -11.94 -16.23 20.66
C ALA A 2 -12.51 -15.01 19.94
N THR A 3 -11.97 -13.83 20.22
CA THR A 3 -12.55 -12.55 19.80
C THR A 3 -11.75 -11.90 18.66
N ILE A 4 -12.44 -11.46 17.61
CA ILE A 4 -11.89 -10.70 16.48
C ILE A 4 -12.33 -9.24 16.62
N GLY A 5 -11.37 -8.35 16.90
CA GLY A 5 -11.55 -6.91 16.91
C GLY A 5 -11.52 -6.33 15.49
N LEU A 6 -12.55 -5.55 15.15
CA LEU A 6 -12.64 -4.80 13.90
C LEU A 6 -12.27 -3.33 14.18
N CYS A 7 -11.01 -2.99 13.90
CA CYS A 7 -10.40 -1.70 14.25
C CYS A 7 -10.01 -0.94 12.97
N ALA A 8 -11.02 -0.45 12.27
CA ALA A 8 -10.88 0.44 11.12
C ALA A 8 -12.09 1.35 11.06
N MET A 9 -12.01 2.42 10.27
CA MET A 9 -13.15 3.33 10.09
C MET A 9 -14.39 2.56 9.65
N ASP A 10 -15.53 2.90 10.23
CA ASP A 10 -16.81 2.22 10.07
C ASP A 10 -17.25 2.11 8.60
N LYS A 11 -16.96 3.14 7.80
CA LYS A 11 -17.18 3.12 6.35
C LYS A 11 -16.50 1.94 5.67
N LYS A 12 -15.32 1.53 6.16
CA LYS A 12 -14.58 0.37 5.65
C LYS A 12 -15.14 -0.93 6.20
N ILE A 13 -15.48 -0.97 7.49
CA ILE A 13 -16.07 -2.15 8.14
C ILE A 13 -17.42 -2.51 7.50
N ARG A 14 -18.28 -1.53 7.26
CA ARG A 14 -19.60 -1.69 6.60
C ARG A 14 -19.51 -1.89 5.08
N GLY A 15 -18.32 -1.78 4.49
CA GLY A 15 -18.13 -1.96 3.05
C GLY A 15 -18.52 -3.36 2.58
N ALA A 16 -19.14 -3.46 1.40
CA ALA A 16 -19.64 -4.74 0.86
C ALA A 16 -18.60 -5.88 0.81
N PRO A 17 -17.33 -5.65 0.40
CA PRO A 17 -16.31 -6.70 0.45
C PRO A 17 -16.01 -7.19 1.87
N MET A 18 -15.92 -6.26 2.82
CA MET A 18 -15.67 -6.59 4.23
C MET A 18 -16.82 -7.39 4.82
N GLN A 19 -18.07 -6.93 4.63
CA GLN A 19 -19.25 -7.67 5.09
C GLN A 19 -19.35 -9.06 4.46
N SER A 20 -19.00 -9.20 3.18
CA SER A 20 -18.98 -10.51 2.51
C SER A 20 -18.01 -11.50 3.17
N ILE A 21 -16.84 -11.03 3.62
CA ILE A 21 -15.85 -11.85 4.33
C ILE A 21 -16.30 -12.11 5.78
N LEU A 22 -16.80 -11.10 6.48
CA LEU A 22 -17.25 -11.23 7.87
C LEU A 22 -18.44 -12.18 8.00
N THR A 23 -19.40 -12.15 7.08
CA THR A 23 -20.53 -13.10 7.06
C THR A 23 -20.05 -14.54 6.93
N ARG A 24 -19.07 -14.79 6.04
CA ARG A 24 -18.46 -16.12 5.87
C ARG A 24 -17.64 -16.56 7.09
N LEU A 25 -16.95 -15.63 7.75
CA LEU A 25 -16.23 -15.95 8.98
C LEU A 25 -17.21 -16.25 10.14
N ARG A 26 -18.31 -15.51 10.23
CA ARG A 26 -19.37 -15.73 11.23
C ARG A 26 -20.07 -17.07 11.05
N SER A 27 -20.29 -17.54 9.83
CA SER A 27 -20.99 -18.81 9.59
C SER A 27 -20.25 -20.04 10.14
N TYR A 28 -18.95 -19.93 10.45
CA TYR A 28 -18.22 -21.00 11.13
C TYR A 28 -18.57 -21.12 12.63
N ASN A 29 -19.19 -20.10 13.24
CA ASN A 29 -19.52 -20.06 14.67
C ASN A 29 -18.31 -20.33 15.62
N GLU A 30 -17.10 -19.98 15.18
CA GLU A 30 -15.85 -20.21 15.94
C GLU A 30 -15.32 -18.95 16.63
N PHE A 31 -15.80 -17.76 16.25
CA PHE A 31 -15.28 -16.48 16.71
C PHE A 31 -16.40 -15.51 17.05
N GLU A 32 -16.16 -14.68 18.06
CA GLU A 32 -16.97 -13.50 18.35
C GLU A 32 -16.35 -12.27 17.69
N PHE A 33 -17.18 -11.34 17.23
CA PHE A 33 -16.74 -10.14 16.50
C PHE A 33 -17.10 -8.91 17.30
N ILE A 34 -16.11 -8.03 17.51
CA ILE A 34 -16.30 -6.78 18.26
C ILE A 34 -15.88 -5.63 17.35
N SER A 35 -16.83 -4.76 17.00
CA SER A 35 -16.53 -3.53 16.25
C SER A 35 -16.11 -2.44 17.21
N PHE A 36 -15.02 -1.74 16.93
CA PHE A 36 -14.57 -0.65 17.78
C PHE A 36 -15.45 0.59 17.55
N GLY A 37 -15.78 0.89 16.28
CA GLY A 37 -16.63 2.02 15.92
C GLY A 37 -15.89 3.36 15.88
N ASP A 38 -16.37 4.30 15.07
CA ASP A 38 -15.67 5.57 14.84
C ASP A 38 -15.55 6.41 16.12
N ASP A 39 -16.62 6.52 16.91
CA ASP A 39 -16.63 7.35 18.13
C ASP A 39 -15.55 6.89 19.14
N LEU A 40 -15.47 5.59 19.39
CA LEU A 40 -14.48 5.01 20.29
C LEU A 40 -13.05 5.20 19.74
N LEU A 41 -12.84 4.93 18.44
CA LEU A 41 -11.52 5.06 17.82
C LEU A 41 -11.01 6.51 17.90
N LEU A 42 -11.87 7.47 17.63
CA LEU A 42 -11.50 8.88 17.55
C LEU A 42 -11.42 9.53 18.93
N GLN A 43 -12.43 9.34 19.78
CA GLN A 43 -12.62 10.12 21.00
C GLN A 43 -12.05 9.45 22.25
N SER A 44 -12.16 8.13 22.37
CA SER A 44 -11.75 7.43 23.60
C SER A 44 -10.25 7.11 23.64
N PRO A 45 -9.64 7.08 24.84
CA PRO A 45 -8.29 6.55 25.04
C PRO A 45 -8.24 5.03 24.78
N ILE A 46 -7.05 4.50 24.49
CA ILE A 46 -6.86 3.09 24.11
C ILE A 46 -7.19 2.11 25.25
N GLU A 47 -7.21 2.59 26.49
CA GLU A 47 -7.58 1.86 27.69
C GLU A 47 -9.06 1.43 27.69
N GLU A 48 -9.92 2.24 27.08
CA GLU A 48 -11.36 1.96 26.95
C GLU A 48 -11.68 1.07 25.75
N TRP A 49 -10.71 0.82 24.87
CA TRP A 49 -10.95 0.01 23.69
C TRP A 49 -11.14 -1.48 24.05
N PRO A 50 -12.09 -2.20 23.42
CA PRO A 50 -12.32 -3.60 23.68
C PRO A 50 -11.06 -4.44 23.57
N ARG A 51 -10.90 -5.44 24.45
CA ARG A 51 -9.86 -6.47 24.30
C ARG A 51 -10.25 -7.42 23.18
N CYS A 52 -9.25 -7.89 22.43
CA CYS A 52 -9.45 -8.93 21.43
C CYS A 52 -8.25 -9.88 21.32
N ASP A 53 -8.49 -11.09 20.83
CA ASP A 53 -7.43 -12.07 20.53
C ASP A 53 -6.80 -11.82 19.17
N PHE A 54 -7.63 -11.46 18.19
CA PHE A 54 -7.24 -11.17 16.82
C PHE A 54 -7.66 -9.76 16.45
N LEU A 55 -6.82 -9.05 15.71
CA LEU A 55 -7.09 -7.69 15.28
C LEU A 55 -7.09 -7.59 13.75
N LEU A 56 -8.22 -7.17 13.21
CA LEU A 56 -8.34 -6.66 11.84
C LEU A 56 -8.28 -5.13 11.90
N ALA A 57 -7.08 -4.57 11.77
CA ALA A 57 -6.86 -3.13 11.77
C ALA A 57 -6.15 -2.66 10.51
N PHE A 58 -6.65 -1.57 9.94
CA PHE A 58 -6.06 -1.00 8.74
C PHE A 58 -6.38 0.49 8.56
N HIS A 59 -5.36 1.22 8.13
CA HIS A 59 -5.45 2.65 7.88
C HIS A 59 -6.38 2.99 6.71
N SER A 60 -7.10 4.08 6.90
CA SER A 60 -7.72 4.86 5.83
C SER A 60 -7.91 6.28 6.32
N THR A 61 -8.13 7.23 5.42
CA THR A 61 -8.36 8.64 5.76
C THR A 61 -9.25 8.82 7.00
N GLY A 62 -8.72 9.48 8.03
CA GLY A 62 -9.37 9.72 9.32
C GLY A 62 -9.07 8.67 10.41
N PHE A 63 -8.46 7.53 10.08
CA PHE A 63 -8.13 6.49 11.05
C PHE A 63 -6.94 6.89 11.93
N PRO A 64 -7.06 6.80 13.27
CA PRO A 64 -5.98 7.18 14.18
C PRO A 64 -4.93 6.07 14.29
N LEU A 65 -4.12 5.90 13.24
CA LEU A 65 -3.13 4.82 13.12
C LEU A 65 -2.19 4.74 14.33
N PHE A 66 -1.65 5.87 14.79
CA PHE A 66 -0.74 5.88 15.93
C PHE A 66 -1.41 5.43 17.25
N LYS A 67 -2.68 5.81 17.50
CA LYS A 67 -3.45 5.28 18.64
C LYS A 67 -3.63 3.77 18.51
N ALA A 68 -3.94 3.27 17.32
CA ALA A 68 -4.09 1.84 17.08
C ALA A 68 -2.76 1.07 17.26
N MET A 69 -1.63 1.65 16.86
CA MET A 69 -0.30 1.08 17.14
C MET A 69 -0.02 1.02 18.64
N ASP A 70 -0.41 2.04 19.40
CA ASP A 70 -0.22 2.06 20.86
C ASP A 70 -1.11 1.03 21.56
N TYR A 71 -2.36 0.83 21.09
CA TYR A 71 -3.23 -0.27 21.51
C TYR A 71 -2.57 -1.64 21.25
N VAL A 72 -2.01 -1.85 20.05
CA VAL A 72 -1.33 -3.11 19.70
C VAL A 72 -0.11 -3.35 20.58
N ARG A 73 0.71 -2.34 20.83
CA ARG A 73 1.86 -2.45 21.73
C ARG A 73 1.45 -2.86 23.14
N ARG A 74 0.37 -2.24 23.65
CA ARG A 74 -0.09 -2.45 25.02
C ARG A 74 -0.75 -3.82 25.22
N TYR A 75 -1.55 -4.28 24.27
CA TYR A 75 -2.41 -5.46 24.45
C TYR A 75 -2.01 -6.67 23.62
N ARG A 76 -1.08 -6.50 22.68
CA ARG A 76 -0.47 -7.56 21.87
C ARG A 76 -1.49 -8.56 21.27
N PRO A 77 -2.58 -8.10 20.62
CA PRO A 77 -3.45 -9.01 19.87
C PRO A 77 -2.68 -9.57 18.66
N TYR A 78 -3.10 -10.73 18.16
CA TYR A 78 -2.58 -11.23 16.88
C TYR A 78 -3.11 -10.34 15.75
N CYS A 79 -2.22 -9.56 15.14
CA CYS A 79 -2.58 -8.63 14.06
C CYS A 79 -2.49 -9.34 12.70
N VAL A 80 -3.55 -9.24 11.88
CA VAL A 80 -3.52 -9.80 10.52
C VAL A 80 -2.60 -9.01 9.60
N ASN A 81 -2.62 -7.69 9.72
CA ASN A 81 -1.66 -6.80 9.06
C ASN A 81 -0.87 -6.07 10.13
N ASP A 82 0.41 -5.85 9.87
CA ASP A 82 1.28 -5.09 10.75
C ASP A 82 0.93 -3.59 10.71
N LEU A 83 0.67 -2.97 11.88
CA LEU A 83 0.33 -1.55 11.96
C LEU A 83 1.56 -0.64 11.91
N CYS A 84 2.72 -1.08 12.39
CA CYS A 84 3.97 -0.33 12.24
C CYS A 84 4.27 -0.14 10.76
N MET A 85 4.14 -1.21 9.97
CA MET A 85 4.35 -1.17 8.53
C MET A 85 3.27 -0.40 7.76
N GLN A 86 2.08 -0.19 8.33
CA GLN A 86 1.10 0.72 7.72
C GLN A 86 1.55 2.18 7.78
N SER A 87 2.36 2.57 8.77
CA SER A 87 2.89 3.94 8.85
C SER A 87 3.90 4.22 7.73
N ILE A 88 4.67 3.21 7.35
CA ILE A 88 5.59 3.22 6.20
C ILE A 88 4.85 3.48 4.89
N LEU A 89 3.65 2.93 4.72
CA LEU A 89 2.84 3.10 3.50
C LEU A 89 2.38 4.56 3.29
N LEU A 90 2.49 5.43 4.30
CA LEU A 90 2.11 6.84 4.21
C LEU A 90 3.18 7.69 3.51
N ASP A 91 4.43 7.22 3.39
CA ASP A 91 5.49 7.91 2.67
C ASP A 91 6.04 7.02 1.54
N ARG A 92 5.83 7.47 0.30
CA ARG A 92 6.26 6.73 -0.90
C ARG A 92 7.77 6.50 -0.93
N ARG A 93 8.59 7.37 -0.32
CA ARG A 93 10.05 7.20 -0.26
C ARG A 93 10.41 5.95 0.55
N LEU A 94 9.74 5.76 1.68
CA LEU A 94 9.92 4.57 2.53
C LEU A 94 9.43 3.31 1.83
N VAL A 95 8.27 3.37 1.16
CA VAL A 95 7.75 2.26 0.35
C VAL A 95 8.76 1.84 -0.70
N LEU A 96 9.31 2.80 -1.45
CA LEU A 96 10.26 2.54 -2.52
C LEU A 96 11.59 1.98 -1.98
N ALA A 97 12.10 2.51 -0.87
CA ALA A 97 13.32 2.01 -0.23
C ALA A 97 13.17 0.54 0.19
N LEU A 98 12.00 0.15 0.74
CA LEU A 98 11.73 -1.24 1.11
C LEU A 98 11.55 -2.16 -0.10
N LEU A 99 10.95 -1.67 -1.18
CA LEU A 99 10.85 -2.43 -2.43
C LEU A 99 12.24 -2.71 -3.01
N ASP A 100 13.14 -1.71 -3.00
CA ASP A 100 14.52 -1.87 -3.44
C ASP A 100 15.27 -2.87 -2.56
N ALA A 101 15.21 -2.72 -1.23
CA ALA A 101 15.83 -3.63 -0.29
C ALA A 101 15.30 -5.07 -0.40
N SER A 102 14.08 -5.24 -0.89
CA SER A 102 13.44 -6.54 -1.11
C SER A 102 13.60 -7.08 -2.52
N ASN A 103 14.39 -6.43 -3.37
CA ASN A 103 14.58 -6.79 -4.78
C ASN A 103 13.24 -6.93 -5.52
N VAL A 104 12.32 -5.99 -5.30
CA VAL A 104 11.06 -5.88 -6.07
C VAL A 104 11.25 -4.79 -7.13
N PRO A 105 11.21 -5.12 -8.43
CA PRO A 105 11.43 -4.13 -9.48
C PRO A 105 10.41 -3.00 -9.44
N THR A 106 10.91 -1.77 -9.61
CA THR A 106 10.12 -0.54 -9.67
C THR A 106 10.69 0.35 -10.80
N PRO A 107 9.93 1.33 -11.32
CA PRO A 107 10.47 2.23 -12.34
C PRO A 107 11.70 3.01 -11.84
N PRO A 108 12.70 3.27 -12.71
CA PRO A 108 13.80 4.18 -12.40
C PRO A 108 13.26 5.54 -11.95
N ARG A 109 13.87 6.11 -10.90
CA ARG A 109 13.32 7.28 -10.21
C ARG A 109 14.38 8.27 -9.74
N ILE A 110 13.96 9.52 -9.57
CA ILE A 110 14.67 10.57 -8.83
C ILE A 110 13.77 11.04 -7.70
N ILE A 111 14.30 11.12 -6.48
CA ILE A 111 13.57 11.61 -5.30
C ILE A 111 14.03 13.04 -5.01
N LEU A 112 13.08 13.96 -5.01
CA LEU A 112 13.29 15.38 -4.70
C LEU A 112 12.63 15.72 -3.37
N SER A 113 13.43 15.68 -2.30
CA SER A 113 12.99 15.98 -0.93
C SER A 113 13.35 17.42 -0.54
N ARG A 114 12.33 18.26 -0.32
CA ARG A 114 12.48 19.65 0.18
C ARG A 114 12.12 19.79 1.67
N ASP A 115 11.67 18.70 2.29
CA ASP A 115 11.05 18.62 3.61
C ASP A 115 11.95 18.01 4.69
N GLY A 116 13.24 17.78 4.40
CA GLY A 116 14.14 17.14 5.38
C GLY A 116 13.98 15.63 5.50
N GLY A 117 13.16 15.00 4.65
CA GLY A 117 13.10 13.53 4.50
C GLY A 117 11.98 12.89 5.32
N PRO A 118 11.75 11.58 5.17
CA PRO A 118 10.74 10.89 5.94
C PRO A 118 11.17 10.80 7.41
N THR A 119 10.22 11.05 8.31
CA THR A 119 10.39 10.82 9.74
C THR A 119 9.80 9.46 10.11
N ILE A 120 10.54 8.66 10.87
CA ILE A 120 10.12 7.32 11.32
C ILE A 120 10.04 7.35 12.84
N ARG A 121 8.93 6.86 13.41
CA ARG A 121 8.76 6.75 14.86
C ARG A 121 9.78 5.72 15.40
N PRO A 122 10.44 5.94 16.56
CA PRO A 122 11.51 5.07 17.03
C PRO A 122 11.15 3.58 17.16
N ASP A 123 9.92 3.29 17.57
CA ASP A 123 9.38 1.93 17.66
C ASP A 123 9.19 1.26 16.28
N VAL A 124 8.91 2.05 15.24
CA VAL A 124 8.82 1.56 13.85
C VAL A 124 10.23 1.26 13.34
N GLN A 125 11.22 2.11 13.67
CA GLN A 125 12.62 1.87 13.35
C GLN A 125 13.15 0.59 14.02
N GLU A 126 12.84 0.40 15.31
CA GLU A 126 13.15 -0.83 16.05
C GLU A 126 12.48 -2.03 15.37
N HIS A 127 11.18 -1.94 15.07
CA HIS A 127 10.44 -3.00 14.38
C HIS A 127 11.06 -3.38 13.03
N LEU A 128 11.44 -2.40 12.20
CA LEU A 128 12.12 -2.64 10.91
C LEU A 128 13.46 -3.37 11.09
N THR A 129 14.24 -2.95 12.09
CA THR A 129 15.56 -3.52 12.37
C THR A 129 15.42 -4.98 12.83
N HIS A 130 14.50 -5.26 13.76
CA HIS A 130 14.30 -6.60 14.32
C HIS A 130 13.62 -7.58 13.35
N HIS A 131 12.58 -7.15 12.62
CA HIS A 131 11.78 -8.07 11.81
C HIS A 131 12.28 -8.24 10.38
N LEU A 132 12.92 -7.21 9.81
CA LEU A 132 13.37 -7.25 8.42
C LEU A 132 14.90 -7.30 8.30
N GLY A 133 15.64 -7.12 9.40
CA GLY A 133 17.10 -6.97 9.35
C GLY A 133 17.53 -5.74 8.54
N LEU A 134 16.61 -4.78 8.35
CA LEU A 134 16.82 -3.60 7.53
C LEU A 134 17.14 -2.42 8.45
N THR A 135 18.42 -2.08 8.53
CA THR A 135 18.82 -0.73 8.94
C THR A 135 18.65 0.15 7.71
N LEU A 136 17.48 0.78 7.55
CA LEU A 136 17.29 1.77 6.50
C LEU A 136 18.38 2.85 6.67
N PRO A 137 19.33 3.02 5.72
CA PRO A 137 20.32 4.06 5.82
C PRO A 137 19.59 5.39 5.61
N LEU A 138 19.26 6.05 6.71
CA LEU A 138 18.91 7.46 6.71
C LEU A 138 20.25 8.21 6.65
N PRO A 139 20.41 9.16 5.71
CA PRO A 139 19.32 9.91 5.13
C PRO A 139 18.79 9.27 3.84
N LEU A 140 17.46 9.20 3.69
CA LEU A 140 16.77 8.93 2.41
C LEU A 140 16.88 10.13 1.45
N HIS A 141 18.03 10.80 1.50
CA HIS A 141 18.36 11.97 0.74
C HIS A 141 19.70 11.80 0.05
N HIS A 142 19.85 12.55 -1.03
CA HIS A 142 21.14 13.10 -1.43
C HIS A 142 21.56 14.29 -0.52
N SER A 143 21.24 14.29 0.78
CA SER A 143 21.43 15.43 1.70
C SER A 143 22.80 15.44 2.36
N ASN A 144 23.84 15.16 1.58
CA ASN A 144 25.16 15.72 1.88
C ASN A 144 25.37 17.05 1.15
N HIS A 145 24.32 17.66 0.61
CA HIS A 145 24.41 18.99 0.00
C HIS A 145 23.92 20.06 0.97
N PRO A 146 24.83 20.82 1.61
CA PRO A 146 24.50 22.04 2.36
C PRO A 146 24.04 23.20 1.46
N LYS A 147 23.63 22.93 0.21
CA LYS A 147 23.22 23.91 -0.80
C LYS A 147 21.74 23.69 -1.16
N PRO A 148 21.01 24.77 -1.54
CA PRO A 148 19.67 24.63 -2.11
C PRO A 148 19.68 23.65 -3.28
N LEU A 149 18.66 22.80 -3.38
CA LEU A 149 18.48 21.89 -4.51
C LEU A 149 18.37 22.69 -5.81
N GLU A 150 19.30 22.47 -6.75
CA GLU A 150 19.27 23.13 -8.05
C GLU A 150 18.45 22.28 -9.02
N ILE A 151 17.36 22.85 -9.54
CA ILE A 151 16.45 22.16 -10.44
C ILE A 151 16.44 22.88 -11.78
N GLN A 152 17.09 22.26 -12.76
CA GLN A 152 17.07 22.69 -14.15
C GLN A 152 15.98 21.89 -14.86
N GLU A 153 15.05 22.58 -15.48
CA GLU A 153 13.98 21.98 -16.29
C GLU A 153 14.05 22.61 -17.67
N ASP A 154 14.09 21.76 -18.69
CA ASP A 154 13.88 22.18 -20.06
C ASP A 154 12.58 21.60 -20.61
N GLU A 155 12.40 21.71 -21.93
CA GLU A 155 11.18 21.26 -22.60
C GLU A 155 10.96 19.75 -22.48
N ASP A 156 12.03 18.95 -22.42
CA ASP A 156 12.00 17.49 -22.59
C ASP A 156 12.67 16.70 -21.47
N LYS A 157 13.26 17.35 -20.46
CA LYS A 157 13.86 16.68 -19.30
C LYS A 157 13.89 17.57 -18.06
N ILE A 158 14.09 16.90 -16.94
CA ILE A 158 14.48 17.53 -15.67
C ILE A 158 15.90 17.09 -15.30
N CYS A 159 16.63 17.99 -14.67
CA CYS A 159 17.97 17.77 -14.12
C CYS A 159 18.01 18.30 -12.68
N ILE A 160 18.39 17.45 -11.73
CA ILE A 160 18.50 17.79 -10.31
C ILE A 160 19.97 17.74 -9.88
N ASN A 161 20.45 18.84 -9.30
CA ASN A 161 21.85 19.07 -8.87
C ASN A 161 22.89 18.79 -9.97
N GLY A 162 22.52 19.03 -11.24
CA GLY A 162 23.38 18.75 -12.41
C GLY A 162 23.78 17.28 -12.62
N THR A 163 23.35 16.37 -11.73
CA THR A 163 23.81 14.98 -11.69
C THR A 163 22.72 14.02 -12.14
N TYR A 164 21.48 14.23 -11.68
CA TYR A 164 20.37 13.32 -11.95
C TYR A 164 19.50 13.89 -13.07
N SER A 165 19.44 13.21 -14.21
CA SER A 165 18.64 13.62 -15.36
C SER A 165 17.54 12.62 -15.67
N MET A 166 16.33 13.11 -15.98
CA MET A 166 15.21 12.28 -16.40
C MET A 166 14.49 12.91 -17.60
N PRO A 167 14.44 12.23 -18.76
CA PRO A 167 13.69 12.70 -19.91
C PRO A 167 12.18 12.47 -19.73
N LYS A 168 11.38 13.34 -20.34
CA LYS A 168 9.95 13.14 -20.54
C LYS A 168 9.74 12.00 -21.57
N PRO A 169 8.71 11.15 -21.40
CA PRO A 169 7.71 11.26 -20.37
C PRO A 169 8.15 10.70 -19.01
N PHE A 170 7.70 11.36 -17.94
CA PHE A 170 7.87 10.90 -16.57
C PHE A 170 6.63 11.19 -15.72
N VAL A 171 6.49 10.45 -14.62
CA VAL A 171 5.43 10.59 -13.62
C VAL A 171 5.99 11.35 -12.41
N GLU A 172 5.33 12.43 -12.02
CA GLU A 172 5.60 13.16 -10.79
C GLU A 172 4.55 12.78 -9.73
N LYS A 173 5.02 12.10 -8.66
CA LYS A 173 4.19 11.65 -7.54
C LYS A 173 4.51 12.46 -6.28
N PRO A 174 3.51 12.99 -5.56
CA PRO A 174 3.73 13.52 -4.22
C PRO A 174 4.31 12.44 -3.29
N ILE A 175 5.19 12.81 -2.37
CA ILE A 175 5.76 11.85 -1.40
C ILE A 175 4.70 11.23 -0.47
N LEU A 176 3.61 11.96 -0.19
CA LEU A 176 2.52 11.48 0.66
C LEU A 176 1.74 10.38 -0.08
N GLY A 177 1.71 9.18 0.48
CA GLY A 177 1.07 8.00 -0.12
C GLY A 177 -0.43 8.17 -0.38
N GLU A 178 -1.10 8.98 0.44
CA GLU A 178 -2.53 9.30 0.30
C GLU A 178 -2.82 10.42 -0.70
N ASP A 179 -1.82 11.19 -1.11
CA ASP A 179 -2.01 12.18 -2.16
C ASP A 179 -1.98 11.48 -3.53
N HIS A 180 -3.14 11.52 -4.19
CA HIS A 180 -3.38 10.91 -5.49
C HIS A 180 -3.30 11.91 -6.65
N ASN A 181 -2.79 13.12 -6.41
CA ASN A 181 -2.59 14.15 -7.44
C ASN A 181 -1.25 13.93 -8.16
N LEU A 182 -1.23 12.96 -9.08
CA LEU A 182 -0.05 12.59 -9.85
C LEU A 182 -0.05 13.36 -11.18
N ASN A 183 1.11 13.78 -11.66
CA ASN A 183 1.25 14.39 -12.98
C ASN A 183 2.06 13.47 -13.90
N ILE A 184 1.67 13.41 -15.17
CA ILE A 184 2.46 12.80 -16.23
C ILE A 184 2.86 13.92 -17.17
N HIS A 185 4.16 14.15 -17.30
CA HIS A 185 4.73 15.18 -18.15
C HIS A 185 5.15 14.55 -19.47
N TYR A 186 4.63 15.03 -20.60
CA TYR A 186 4.97 14.51 -21.93
C TYR A 186 6.02 15.38 -22.60
N SER A 187 6.86 14.75 -23.44
CA SER A 187 7.87 15.46 -24.24
C SER A 187 7.21 16.26 -25.37
N SER A 188 7.91 17.27 -25.87
CA SER A 188 7.61 18.03 -27.10
C SER A 188 7.26 17.10 -28.28
N HIS A 189 8.04 16.03 -28.46
CA HIS A 189 7.85 15.00 -29.51
C HIS A 189 6.52 14.24 -29.38
N GLN A 190 5.90 14.24 -28.19
CA GLN A 190 4.59 13.63 -27.93
C GLN A 190 3.46 14.68 -27.92
N GLY A 191 3.74 15.91 -28.38
CA GLY A 191 2.80 17.04 -28.35
C GLY A 191 2.83 17.86 -27.06
N GLY A 192 3.75 17.56 -26.14
CA GLY A 192 3.87 18.24 -24.84
C GLY A 192 2.66 18.04 -23.93
N GLY A 193 2.46 18.97 -23.00
CA GLY A 193 1.35 18.95 -22.06
C GLY A 193 1.57 18.08 -20.83
N THR A 194 0.58 18.13 -19.94
CA THR A 194 0.59 17.41 -18.67
C THR A 194 -0.75 16.71 -18.47
N ARG A 195 -0.72 15.42 -18.14
CA ARG A 195 -1.91 14.71 -17.67
C ARG A 195 -1.92 14.69 -16.14
N ARG A 196 -2.94 15.30 -15.54
CA ARG A 196 -3.16 15.33 -14.09
C ARG A 196 -4.11 14.20 -13.70
N LEU A 197 -3.62 13.26 -12.91
CA LEU A 197 -4.40 12.17 -12.32
C LEU A 197 -4.92 12.64 -10.97
N PHE A 198 -6.11 12.18 -10.61
CA PHE A 198 -6.73 12.51 -9.34
C PHE A 198 -7.62 11.37 -8.84
N ARG A 199 -7.98 11.44 -7.55
CA ARG A 199 -8.97 10.54 -6.96
C ARG A 199 -10.26 10.61 -7.77
N LYS A 200 -10.75 9.46 -8.26
CA LYS A 200 -11.90 9.38 -9.17
C LYS A 200 -13.09 10.23 -8.71
N VAL A 201 -13.58 11.09 -9.59
CA VAL A 201 -14.81 11.87 -9.42
C VAL A 201 -15.76 11.51 -10.55
N GLY A 202 -16.86 10.83 -10.22
CA GLY A 202 -17.80 10.29 -11.22
C GLY A 202 -17.14 9.27 -12.16
N ASN A 203 -17.06 9.63 -13.45
CA ASN A 203 -16.44 8.81 -14.51
C ASN A 203 -15.06 9.31 -14.93
N ARG A 204 -14.48 10.28 -14.22
CA ARG A 204 -13.16 10.83 -14.54
C ARG A 204 -12.12 10.42 -13.50
N SER A 205 -10.91 10.14 -13.98
CA SER A 205 -9.73 9.82 -13.18
C SER A 205 -8.48 10.62 -13.57
N SER A 206 -8.53 11.35 -14.68
CA SER A 206 -7.50 12.29 -15.08
C SER A 206 -8.04 13.37 -16.02
N GLU A 207 -7.22 14.39 -16.25
CA GLU A 207 -7.42 15.42 -17.26
C GLU A 207 -6.10 15.72 -17.98
N PHE A 208 -6.19 16.06 -19.26
CA PHE A 208 -5.02 16.50 -20.04
C PHE A 208 -5.05 18.01 -20.21
N ILE A 209 -3.90 18.64 -19.99
CA ILE A 209 -3.69 20.07 -20.14
C ILE A 209 -2.62 20.25 -21.21
N SER A 210 -3.00 20.86 -22.33
CA SER A 210 -2.10 21.18 -23.44
C SER A 210 -1.16 22.34 -23.10
N GLY A 211 -0.05 22.44 -23.83
CA GLY A 211 0.93 23.51 -23.68
C GLY A 211 2.22 23.06 -22.97
N PRO A 212 3.07 24.00 -22.54
CA PRO A 212 4.35 23.66 -21.91
C PRO A 212 4.16 22.84 -20.64
N SER A 213 4.82 21.69 -20.57
CA SER A 213 4.76 20.78 -19.42
C SER A 213 5.79 21.21 -18.37
N LYS A 214 5.32 21.77 -17.24
CA LYS A 214 6.16 22.21 -16.11
C LYS A 214 5.90 21.41 -14.84
N ILE A 215 6.96 21.02 -14.12
CA ILE A 215 6.87 20.34 -12.81
C ILE A 215 6.39 21.26 -11.69
N ARG A 216 5.90 20.67 -10.60
CA ARG A 216 5.55 21.42 -9.39
C ARG A 216 6.81 21.86 -8.64
N ARG A 217 6.84 23.12 -8.21
CA ARG A 217 8.00 23.75 -7.55
C ARG A 217 7.94 23.72 -6.03
N GLU A 218 6.74 23.58 -5.46
CA GLU A 218 6.50 23.52 -4.01
C GLU A 218 6.16 22.08 -3.57
N GLY A 219 6.67 21.65 -2.41
CA GLY A 219 6.48 20.31 -1.88
C GLY A 219 7.62 19.35 -2.21
N SER A 220 7.47 18.06 -1.89
CA SER A 220 8.45 17.01 -2.22
C SER A 220 7.82 16.00 -3.16
N TYR A 221 8.60 15.51 -4.14
CA TYR A 221 8.09 14.63 -5.20
C TYR A 221 9.06 13.51 -5.54
N ILE A 222 8.50 12.44 -6.11
CA ILE A 222 9.22 11.37 -6.78
C ILE A 222 8.94 11.51 -8.27
N TYR A 223 10.00 11.60 -9.07
CA TYR A 223 9.94 11.56 -10.52
C TYR A 223 10.30 10.16 -10.97
N GLU A 224 9.37 9.45 -11.60
CA GLU A 224 9.57 8.08 -12.09
C GLU A 224 9.48 8.06 -13.61
N ARG A 225 10.34 7.25 -14.25
CA ARG A 225 10.24 7.04 -15.69
C ARG A 225 8.86 6.53 -16.06
N PHE A 226 8.21 7.19 -17.02
CA PHE A 226 6.93 6.72 -17.54
C PHE A 226 7.16 5.53 -18.47
N PHE A 227 6.45 4.44 -18.22
CA PHE A 227 6.44 3.30 -19.11
C PHE A 227 5.21 3.32 -20.00
N ALA A 228 5.44 3.40 -21.31
CA ALA A 228 4.40 3.15 -22.30
C ALA A 228 4.07 1.65 -22.29
N VAL A 229 2.90 1.30 -21.76
CA VAL A 229 2.38 -0.07 -21.69
C VAL A 229 1.53 -0.35 -22.93
N ASP A 230 1.81 -1.44 -23.64
CA ASP A 230 1.23 -1.74 -24.98
C ASP A 230 -0.30 -1.74 -25.00
N ASN A 231 -0.94 -2.18 -23.91
CA ASN A 231 -2.41 -2.21 -23.79
C ASN A 231 -2.97 -1.09 -22.90
N ALA A 232 -2.13 -0.20 -22.39
CA ALA A 232 -2.49 0.85 -21.45
C ALA A 232 -3.34 0.36 -20.26
N GLN A 233 -2.94 -0.77 -19.68
CA GLN A 233 -3.60 -1.38 -18.54
C GLN A 233 -2.71 -1.38 -17.31
N ASP A 234 -3.30 -1.06 -16.16
CA ASP A 234 -2.70 -1.33 -14.86
C ASP A 234 -3.12 -2.75 -14.42
N VAL A 235 -2.19 -3.54 -13.90
CA VAL A 235 -2.51 -4.81 -13.22
C VAL A 235 -2.62 -4.51 -11.73
N LYS A 236 -3.78 -4.84 -11.14
CA LYS A 236 -4.00 -4.78 -9.69
C LYS A 236 -3.83 -6.15 -9.09
N VAL A 237 -2.96 -6.27 -8.10
CA VAL A 237 -2.70 -7.51 -7.37
C VAL A 237 -3.23 -7.41 -5.96
N TYR A 238 -3.83 -8.49 -5.48
CA TYR A 238 -4.44 -8.63 -4.17
C TYR A 238 -3.94 -9.90 -3.51
N THR A 239 -3.15 -9.76 -2.45
CA THR A 239 -2.57 -10.87 -1.69
C THR A 239 -3.44 -11.25 -0.50
N ILE A 240 -3.33 -12.52 -0.10
CA ILE A 240 -3.86 -13.06 1.15
C ILE A 240 -2.76 -13.94 1.75
N GLY A 241 -1.91 -13.33 2.56
CA GLY A 241 -0.64 -13.89 3.00
C GLY A 241 0.35 -14.00 1.83
N VAL A 242 1.39 -14.79 2.07
CA VAL A 242 2.52 -14.99 1.13
C VAL A 242 2.24 -16.05 0.05
N ASP A 243 1.14 -16.80 0.20
CA ASP A 243 0.87 -18.00 -0.61
C ASP A 243 -0.24 -17.81 -1.65
N TYR A 244 -0.99 -16.71 -1.56
CA TYR A 244 -2.09 -16.45 -2.48
C TYR A 244 -2.07 -15.01 -2.99
N ALA A 245 -2.17 -14.88 -4.31
CA ALA A 245 -2.36 -13.62 -4.99
C ALA A 245 -3.43 -13.76 -6.08
N TYR A 246 -4.32 -12.78 -6.18
CA TYR A 246 -5.29 -12.62 -7.25
C TYR A 246 -4.95 -11.35 -8.03
N ALA A 247 -5.15 -11.37 -9.35
CA ALA A 247 -4.89 -10.20 -10.18
C ALA A 247 -5.99 -9.92 -11.19
N GLU A 248 -6.19 -8.63 -11.46
CA GLU A 248 -7.11 -8.13 -12.47
C GLU A 248 -6.55 -6.88 -13.14
N THR A 249 -6.79 -6.72 -14.43
CA THR A 249 -6.43 -5.52 -15.18
C THR A 249 -7.56 -4.51 -15.18
N ARG A 250 -7.18 -3.23 -15.31
CA ARG A 250 -8.09 -2.13 -15.62
C ARG A 250 -7.44 -1.19 -16.63
N VAL A 251 -8.25 -0.39 -17.31
CA VAL A 251 -7.73 0.70 -18.17
C VAL A 251 -6.98 1.71 -17.28
N SER A 252 -5.76 2.04 -17.70
CA SER A 252 -4.90 2.98 -17.00
C SER A 252 -5.50 4.38 -17.06
N PRO A 253 -5.48 5.15 -15.96
CA PRO A 253 -5.93 6.54 -15.97
C PRO A 253 -5.05 7.45 -16.86
N CYS A 254 -3.92 6.94 -17.35
CA CYS A 254 -2.97 7.63 -18.22
C CYS A 254 -3.48 7.83 -19.66
N VAL A 255 -4.56 7.15 -20.08
CA VAL A 255 -5.06 7.17 -21.46
C VAL A 255 -5.94 8.40 -21.74
N ASP A 256 -7.24 8.29 -21.55
CA ASP A 256 -8.23 9.36 -21.75
C ASP A 256 -8.75 9.91 -20.41
N GLY A 257 -8.52 9.19 -19.32
CA GLY A 257 -9.04 9.50 -17.99
C GLY A 257 -10.48 9.09 -17.77
N ILE A 258 -11.08 8.32 -18.69
CA ILE A 258 -12.46 7.85 -18.63
C ILE A 258 -12.51 6.49 -17.92
N VAL A 259 -13.29 6.42 -16.85
CA VAL A 259 -13.54 5.17 -16.12
C VAL A 259 -14.62 4.38 -16.86
N ARG A 260 -14.19 3.33 -17.57
CA ARG A 260 -15.11 2.42 -18.26
C ARG A 260 -15.90 1.59 -17.25
N ARG A 261 -17.23 1.55 -17.40
CA ARG A 261 -18.15 0.83 -16.50
C ARG A 261 -18.96 -0.20 -17.27
N ASN A 262 -19.28 -1.31 -16.60
CA ASN A 262 -20.19 -2.31 -17.11
C ASN A 262 -21.66 -1.86 -16.94
N ALA A 263 -22.61 -2.68 -17.43
CA ALA A 263 -24.06 -2.41 -17.32
C ALA A 263 -24.56 -2.20 -15.88
N SER A 264 -23.85 -2.73 -14.88
CA SER A 264 -24.17 -2.54 -13.45
C SER A 264 -23.52 -1.29 -12.83
N GLY A 265 -22.87 -0.44 -13.63
CA GLY A 265 -22.18 0.77 -13.17
C GLY A 265 -20.85 0.50 -12.45
N LYS A 266 -20.34 -0.73 -12.43
CA LYS A 266 -19.03 -1.06 -11.84
C LYS A 266 -17.92 -0.86 -12.86
N GLU A 267 -16.76 -0.37 -12.39
CA GLU A 267 -15.56 -0.26 -13.22
C GLU A 267 -15.24 -1.62 -13.87
N MET A 268 -15.02 -1.61 -15.19
CA MET A 268 -14.65 -2.82 -15.92
C MET A 268 -13.27 -3.31 -15.48
N ARG A 269 -13.19 -4.60 -15.16
CA ARG A 269 -11.96 -5.29 -14.80
C ARG A 269 -11.93 -6.63 -15.49
N GLN A 270 -10.75 -7.10 -15.83
CA GLN A 270 -10.55 -8.42 -16.42
C GLN A 270 -9.58 -9.22 -15.57
N VAL A 271 -9.94 -10.44 -15.21
CA VAL A 271 -9.04 -11.34 -14.49
C VAL A 271 -7.79 -11.57 -15.34
N THR A 272 -6.62 -11.52 -14.71
CA THR A 272 -5.35 -11.84 -15.37
C THR A 272 -4.54 -12.80 -14.53
N ALA A 273 -3.86 -13.74 -15.17
CA ALA A 273 -2.94 -14.64 -14.48
C ALA A 273 -1.64 -13.89 -14.15
N LEU A 274 -1.07 -14.18 -12.98
CA LEU A 274 0.28 -13.73 -12.61
C LEU A 274 1.31 -14.74 -13.11
N THR A 275 2.43 -14.25 -13.64
CA THR A 275 3.61 -15.08 -13.93
C THR A 275 4.25 -15.56 -12.62
N GLU A 276 5.15 -16.55 -12.68
CA GLU A 276 5.90 -16.99 -11.48
C GLU A 276 6.74 -15.86 -10.87
N GLU A 277 7.33 -15.01 -11.72
CA GLU A 277 8.05 -13.81 -11.29
C GLU A 277 7.11 -12.85 -10.53
N GLU A 278 5.91 -12.59 -11.06
CA GLU A 278 4.95 -11.70 -10.42
C GLU A 278 4.36 -12.29 -9.11
N LYS A 279 4.22 -13.62 -9.04
CA LYS A 279 3.84 -14.30 -7.79
C LYS A 279 4.92 -14.14 -6.73
N GLU A 280 6.19 -14.26 -7.10
CA GLU A 280 7.31 -14.02 -6.20
C GLU A 280 7.39 -12.54 -5.79
N MET A 281 7.12 -11.59 -6.70
CA MET A 281 6.98 -10.18 -6.36
C MET A 281 5.84 -9.98 -5.34
N ALA A 282 4.68 -10.60 -5.55
CA ALA A 282 3.54 -10.52 -4.62
C ALA A 282 3.89 -11.08 -3.23
N ARG A 283 4.60 -12.22 -3.19
CA ARG A 283 5.13 -12.82 -1.96
C ARG A 283 6.05 -11.87 -1.21
N ARG A 284 7.01 -11.26 -1.92
CA ARG A 284 7.96 -10.28 -1.36
C ARG A 284 7.23 -9.06 -0.82
N VAL A 285 6.30 -8.48 -1.59
CA VAL A 285 5.49 -7.33 -1.13
C VAL A 285 4.70 -7.67 0.14
N ALA A 286 3.98 -8.79 0.17
CA ALA A 286 3.20 -9.17 1.35
C ALA A 286 4.08 -9.36 2.59
N ARG A 287 5.24 -10.03 2.43
CA ARG A 287 6.20 -10.28 3.50
C ARG A 287 6.88 -9.00 3.99
N THR A 288 7.47 -8.23 3.08
CA THR A 288 8.24 -7.03 3.39
C THR A 288 7.40 -5.99 4.12
N PHE A 289 6.16 -5.79 3.70
CA PHE A 289 5.29 -4.81 4.34
C PHE A 289 4.47 -5.40 5.51
N GLY A 290 4.65 -6.68 5.86
CA GLY A 290 3.88 -7.33 6.92
C GLY A 290 2.36 -7.26 6.71
N GLN A 291 1.92 -7.14 5.45
CA GLN A 291 0.50 -6.98 5.11
C GLN A 291 -0.03 -8.30 4.55
N THR A 292 -0.69 -9.11 5.39
CA THR A 292 -1.37 -10.34 4.94
C THR A 292 -2.41 -10.01 3.87
N ILE A 293 -3.27 -9.04 4.13
CA ILE A 293 -4.19 -8.50 3.13
C ILE A 293 -3.51 -7.28 2.52
N CYS A 294 -2.94 -7.43 1.32
CA CYS A 294 -2.24 -6.33 0.64
C CYS A 294 -2.68 -6.18 -0.82
N GLY A 295 -3.00 -4.95 -1.22
CA GLY A 295 -3.17 -4.55 -2.61
C GLY A 295 -1.97 -3.76 -3.12
N PHE A 296 -1.54 -4.02 -4.34
CA PHE A 296 -0.52 -3.23 -5.03
C PHE A 296 -0.76 -3.21 -6.54
N ASP A 297 -0.18 -2.24 -7.22
CA ASP A 297 -0.31 -2.03 -8.66
C ASP A 297 1.01 -2.33 -9.34
N LEU A 298 0.94 -3.00 -10.50
CA LEU A 298 2.10 -3.28 -11.36
C LEU A 298 1.83 -2.95 -12.83
N LEU A 299 2.92 -2.65 -13.55
CA LEU A 299 2.94 -2.46 -15.00
C LEU A 299 3.75 -3.59 -15.64
N ARG A 300 3.24 -4.13 -16.75
CA ARG A 300 3.93 -5.10 -17.61
C ARG A 300 4.49 -4.38 -18.84
N VAL A 301 5.80 -4.32 -18.97
CA VAL A 301 6.51 -3.52 -19.98
C VAL A 301 7.59 -4.39 -20.62
N GLN A 302 7.47 -4.65 -21.92
CA GLN A 302 8.47 -5.41 -22.69
C GLN A 302 8.87 -6.74 -22.02
N GLY A 303 7.88 -7.50 -21.54
CA GLY A 303 8.09 -8.79 -20.88
C GLY A 303 8.59 -8.74 -19.43
N ARG A 304 8.74 -7.55 -18.83
CA ARG A 304 9.08 -7.35 -17.42
C ARG A 304 7.94 -6.72 -16.63
N SER A 305 7.95 -6.92 -15.31
CA SER A 305 6.92 -6.40 -14.40
C SER A 305 7.52 -5.43 -13.38
N TYR A 306 6.87 -4.29 -13.15
CA TYR A 306 7.33 -3.26 -12.22
C TYR A 306 6.20 -2.87 -11.26
N VAL A 307 6.45 -2.93 -9.94
CA VAL A 307 5.53 -2.38 -8.94
C VAL A 307 5.56 -0.86 -9.00
N ILE A 308 4.39 -0.23 -9.02
CA ILE A 308 4.26 1.23 -9.12
C ILE A 308 3.55 1.86 -7.92
N ASP A 309 2.85 1.07 -7.10
CA ASP A 309 2.14 1.55 -5.93
C ASP A 309 1.83 0.39 -4.98
N VAL A 310 2.01 0.56 -3.66
CA VAL A 310 1.63 -0.42 -2.63
C VAL A 310 0.63 0.25 -1.70
N ASN A 311 -0.59 -0.30 -1.62
CA ASN A 311 -1.73 0.33 -0.95
C ASN A 311 -1.98 -0.21 0.46
N GLY A 312 -1.38 -1.34 0.84
CA GLY A 312 -1.75 -2.06 2.06
C GLY A 312 -3.14 -2.69 1.94
N TRP A 313 -3.97 -2.56 2.98
CA TRP A 313 -5.25 -3.27 3.07
C TRP A 313 -6.19 -2.97 1.89
N SER A 314 -6.45 -4.00 1.07
CA SER A 314 -7.33 -3.88 -0.10
C SER A 314 -7.96 -5.22 -0.45
N PHE A 315 -9.26 -5.21 -0.73
CA PHE A 315 -9.99 -6.39 -1.18
C PHE A 315 -10.41 -6.26 -2.65
N VAL A 316 -10.46 -7.41 -3.32
CA VAL A 316 -11.14 -7.57 -4.61
C VAL A 316 -12.62 -7.24 -4.43
N LYS A 317 -13.26 -6.69 -5.47
CA LYS A 317 -14.66 -6.27 -5.42
C LYS A 317 -15.53 -7.20 -6.27
N GLY A 318 -16.57 -7.76 -5.65
CA GLY A 318 -17.62 -8.53 -6.33
C GLY A 318 -17.17 -9.90 -6.83
N ASN A 319 -16.22 -10.54 -6.13
CA ASN A 319 -15.72 -11.85 -6.47
C ASN A 319 -15.93 -12.81 -5.28
N ASP A 320 -16.97 -13.64 -5.34
CA ASP A 320 -17.33 -14.54 -4.25
C ASP A 320 -16.28 -15.63 -4.00
N ALA A 321 -15.66 -16.17 -5.05
CA ALA A 321 -14.58 -17.15 -4.91
C ALA A 321 -13.38 -16.58 -4.15
N TYR A 322 -13.06 -15.29 -4.36
CA TYR A 322 -12.06 -14.57 -3.59
C TYR A 322 -12.48 -14.42 -2.12
N TYR A 323 -13.74 -14.06 -1.84
CA TYR A 323 -14.24 -13.92 -0.46
C TYR A 323 -14.26 -15.25 0.30
N ASP A 324 -14.69 -16.34 -0.34
CA ASP A 324 -14.65 -17.70 0.22
C ASP A 324 -13.22 -18.09 0.57
N ARG A 325 -12.29 -17.87 -0.36
CA ARG A 325 -10.88 -18.17 -0.15
C ARG A 325 -10.28 -17.32 0.97
N CYS A 326 -10.56 -16.02 0.99
CA CYS A 326 -10.08 -15.09 2.01
C CYS A 326 -10.53 -15.52 3.41
N SER A 327 -11.84 -15.72 3.60
CA SER A 327 -12.38 -16.17 4.87
C SER A 327 -11.79 -17.51 5.34
N ARG A 328 -11.58 -18.48 4.43
CA ARG A 328 -10.94 -19.77 4.76
C ARG A 328 -9.49 -19.60 5.19
N ILE A 329 -8.71 -18.74 4.53
CA ILE A 329 -7.31 -18.49 4.89
C ILE A 329 -7.23 -17.78 6.24
N LEU A 330 -7.99 -16.69 6.42
CA LEU A 330 -8.03 -15.95 7.69
C LEU A 330 -8.44 -16.87 8.86
N ARG A 331 -9.47 -17.70 8.69
CA ARG A 331 -9.86 -18.71 9.68
C ARG A 331 -8.71 -19.64 10.05
N ARG A 332 -7.98 -20.17 9.06
CA ARG A 332 -6.82 -21.05 9.33
C ARG A 332 -5.73 -20.32 10.10
N MET A 333 -5.43 -19.07 9.74
CA MET A 333 -4.45 -18.25 10.45
C MET A 333 -4.85 -18.04 11.91
N PHE A 334 -6.10 -17.66 12.17
CA PHE A 334 -6.60 -17.50 13.54
C PHE A 334 -6.49 -18.78 14.34
N LYS A 335 -6.92 -19.92 13.78
CA LYS A 335 -6.81 -21.22 14.47
C LYS A 335 -5.36 -21.60 14.76
N ALA A 336 -4.45 -21.40 13.82
CA ALA A 336 -3.03 -21.66 14.02
C ALA A 336 -2.44 -20.78 15.13
N ALA A 337 -2.78 -19.49 15.14
CA ALA A 337 -2.36 -18.55 16.17
C ALA A 337 -2.92 -18.92 17.57
N MET A 338 -4.17 -19.39 17.66
CA MET A 338 -4.71 -19.93 18.92
C MET A 338 -3.90 -21.11 19.45
N ILE A 339 -3.53 -22.05 18.57
CA ILE A 339 -2.75 -23.23 18.93
C ILE A 339 -1.36 -22.81 19.43
N LYS A 340 -0.67 -21.92 18.69
CA LYS A 340 0.65 -21.40 19.10
C LYS A 340 0.56 -20.72 20.48
N ARG A 341 -0.44 -19.86 20.69
CA ARG A 341 -0.62 -19.15 21.99
C ARG A 341 -0.92 -20.10 23.15
N ARG A 342 -1.77 -21.12 22.95
CA ARG A 342 -2.04 -22.15 23.98
C ARG A 342 -0.80 -22.95 24.32
N TYR A 343 -0.02 -23.32 23.30
CA TYR A 343 1.23 -24.05 23.50
C TYR A 343 2.25 -23.21 24.28
N SER A 344 2.46 -21.94 23.91
CA SER A 344 3.36 -21.03 24.62
C SER A 344 2.98 -20.84 26.10
N LEU A 345 1.68 -20.83 26.42
CA LEU A 345 1.19 -20.73 27.81
C LEU A 345 1.30 -22.05 28.60
N SER A 346 1.43 -23.18 27.91
CA SER A 346 1.59 -24.50 28.54
C SER A 346 3.05 -24.85 28.87
N LEU A 347 4.00 -24.04 28.40
CA LEU A 347 5.41 -24.20 28.67
C LEU A 347 5.76 -23.66 30.07
N PRO A 348 6.62 -24.34 30.86
CA PRO A 348 7.12 -23.80 32.12
C PRO A 348 7.87 -22.48 31.89
N ASP A 349 7.71 -21.53 32.81
CA ASP A 349 8.37 -20.21 32.76
C ASP A 349 9.87 -20.36 32.46
N GLY A 350 10.33 -19.72 31.38
CA GLY A 350 11.74 -19.74 30.94
C GLY A 350 12.04 -20.49 29.64
N SER A 351 11.05 -21.07 28.95
CA SER A 351 11.26 -21.81 27.68
C SER A 351 10.61 -21.15 26.45
N GLY A 352 10.41 -19.83 26.48
CA GLY A 352 9.84 -19.07 25.36
C GLY A 352 10.67 -19.16 24.09
N LEU A 353 10.05 -19.64 22.99
CA LEU A 353 10.58 -19.55 21.64
C LEU A 353 10.48 -18.09 21.14
N ASP A 354 11.41 -17.24 21.56
CA ASP A 354 11.53 -15.86 21.09
C ASP A 354 12.11 -15.73 19.66
N ASN A 355 12.28 -16.84 18.93
CA ASN A 355 12.71 -16.84 17.53
C ASN A 355 11.87 -17.82 16.71
N LEU A 356 10.71 -17.39 16.20
CA LEU A 356 10.02 -17.98 15.03
C LEU A 356 8.91 -17.07 14.50
#